data_AF-A0A934HA77-F1
#
_entry.id   AF-A0A934HA77-F1
#
_cell.length_a   1.000
_cell.length_b   1.000
_cell.length_c   1.000
_cell.angle_alpha   90.00
_cell.angle_beta   90.00
_cell.angle_gamma   90.00
#
_symmetry.space_group_name_H-M   'P 1'
#
loop_
_entity.id
_entity.type
_entity.pdbx_description
1 polymer ?
#
loop_
_entity_poly.entity_id
_entity_poly.type
_entity_poly.pdbx_seq_one_letter_code
_entity_poly.pdbx_strand_id
1 'polypeptide(L)'
;MLEKPRLEDEKIFACLSSTYGLAATGLEFLPIGYDSAAGVYRVRANGQAYFLKVKRGPVYELSLSLPRYLKAQGIEQIVAPLPTITGERWGKIDDFTLILYPFIEALEADLSDSQWIEFGAVVKRFHTLPLSPDLLSLLPKENFVPHPALSAITRQLQAEVSRRSYDHPVKKQLAEFWLDHHQEIGTILDRAEQLGRKLQGRTSNFVLCHA
;
A
#
# COMPACT_ATOMS: atom_id res chain seq x y z
N MET A 1 8.35 2.99 8.00
CA MET A 1 9.45 3.09 8.98
C MET A 1 9.41 4.51 9.49
N LEU A 2 9.16 4.69 10.78
CA LEU A 2 9.19 6.02 11.38
C LEU A 2 10.62 6.42 11.79
N GLU A 3 11.54 5.46 11.79
CA GLU A 3 12.97 5.66 11.97
C GLU A 3 13.69 5.71 10.62
N LYS A 4 14.75 6.54 10.55
CA LYS A 4 15.59 6.66 9.38
C LYS A 4 16.23 5.30 9.05
N PRO A 5 16.10 4.80 7.79
CA PRO A 5 16.85 3.64 7.34
C PRO A 5 18.34 3.76 7.67
N ARG A 6 18.98 2.65 8.06
CA ARG A 6 20.43 2.58 8.30
C ARG A 6 21.16 2.58 6.95
N LEU A 7 21.12 3.73 6.29
CA LEU A 7 21.71 3.96 4.97
C LEU A 7 22.29 5.37 4.93
N GLU A 8 23.52 5.49 4.44
CA GLU A 8 24.23 6.76 4.30
C GLU A 8 23.57 7.61 3.20
N ASP A 9 23.40 8.90 3.48
CA ASP A 9 22.73 9.83 2.56
C ASP A 9 23.54 9.97 1.26
N GLU A 10 24.87 9.87 1.32
CA GLU A 10 25.79 9.89 0.17
C GLU A 10 25.48 8.76 -0.82
N LYS A 11 25.16 7.56 -0.31
CA LYS A 11 24.75 6.44 -1.17
C LYS A 11 23.42 6.72 -1.86
N ILE A 12 22.49 7.39 -1.15
CA ILE A 12 21.21 7.80 -1.72
C ILE A 12 21.43 8.84 -2.83
N PHE A 13 22.26 9.86 -2.60
CA PHE A 13 22.62 10.85 -3.63
C PHE A 13 23.26 10.19 -4.87
N ALA A 14 24.20 9.26 -4.67
CA ALA A 14 24.85 8.54 -5.75
C ALA A 14 23.86 7.69 -6.57
N CYS A 15 22.92 7.00 -5.91
CA CYS A 15 21.87 6.23 -6.57
C CYS A 15 20.90 7.13 -7.35
N LEU A 16 20.45 8.25 -6.78
CA LEU A 16 19.58 9.21 -7.46
C LEU A 16 20.23 9.75 -8.74
N SER A 17 21.52 10.10 -8.68
CA SER A 17 22.27 10.57 -9.84
C SER A 17 22.44 9.48 -10.90
N SER A 18 22.97 8.31 -10.52
CA SER A 18 23.28 7.23 -11.48
C SER A 18 22.05 6.52 -12.05
N THR A 19 20.97 6.37 -11.26
CA THR A 19 19.80 5.56 -11.64
C THR A 19 18.68 6.42 -12.22
N TYR A 20 18.47 7.61 -11.67
CA TYR A 20 17.40 8.51 -12.09
C TYR A 20 17.89 9.73 -12.87
N GLY A 21 19.21 9.90 -13.05
CA GLY A 21 19.77 11.10 -13.67
C GLY A 21 19.51 12.35 -12.82
N LEU A 22 19.24 12.18 -11.53
CA LEU A 22 18.75 13.24 -10.66
C LEU A 22 19.87 13.71 -9.72
N ALA A 23 20.45 14.87 -10.04
CA ALA A 23 21.40 15.55 -9.17
C ALA A 23 20.67 16.19 -7.99
N ALA A 24 20.45 15.43 -6.92
CA ALA A 24 19.79 15.92 -5.73
C ALA A 24 20.69 16.87 -4.93
N THR A 25 20.11 18.00 -4.52
CA THR A 25 20.76 19.06 -3.75
C THR A 25 20.34 19.08 -2.28
N GLY A 26 19.33 18.27 -1.92
CA GLY A 26 18.88 18.13 -0.55
C GLY A 26 18.10 16.84 -0.34
N LEU A 27 18.20 16.31 0.87
CA LEU A 27 17.54 15.08 1.30
C LEU A 27 17.03 15.29 2.74
N GLU A 28 15.72 15.20 2.91
CA GLU A 28 15.03 15.36 4.19
C GLU A 28 14.28 14.08 4.50
N PHE A 29 14.60 13.40 5.61
CA PHE A 29 13.84 12.23 6.06
C PHE A 29 12.49 12.68 6.63
N LEU A 30 11.42 12.02 6.21
CA LEU A 30 10.07 12.27 6.69
C LEU A 30 9.61 11.06 7.53
N PRO A 31 9.42 11.21 8.86
CA PRO A 31 8.98 10.13 9.74
C PRO A 31 7.46 9.87 9.58
N ILE A 32 7.03 9.57 8.36
CA ILE A 32 5.63 9.38 7.97
C ILE A 32 5.46 8.07 7.17
N GLY A 33 4.20 7.68 6.96
CA GLY A 33 3.81 6.56 6.10
C GLY A 33 3.56 5.25 6.84
N TYR A 34 2.78 4.38 6.19
CA TYR A 34 2.22 3.16 6.80
C TYR A 34 2.99 1.87 6.49
N ASP A 35 4.01 1.93 5.63
CA ASP A 35 4.85 0.77 5.28
C ASP A 35 5.96 0.62 6.32
N SER A 36 5.82 -0.33 7.25
CA SER A 36 6.80 -0.56 8.32
C SER A 36 8.19 -0.96 7.80
N ALA A 37 8.31 -1.38 6.55
CA ALA A 37 9.57 -1.73 5.90
C ALA A 37 10.14 -0.61 5.02
N ALA A 38 9.52 0.56 4.93
CA ALA A 38 10.02 1.67 4.11
C ALA A 38 10.19 2.98 4.88
N GLY A 39 11.36 3.62 4.74
CA GLY A 39 11.55 5.03 5.09
C GLY A 39 11.25 5.92 3.89
N VAL A 40 10.81 7.15 4.11
CA VAL A 40 10.46 8.07 3.03
C VAL A 40 11.16 9.41 3.20
N TYR A 41 11.49 10.04 2.08
CA TYR A 41 12.29 11.25 2.05
C TYR A 41 11.68 12.25 1.08
N ARG A 42 11.79 13.54 1.42
CA ARG A 42 11.70 14.63 0.46
C ARG A 42 13.08 14.86 -0.13
N VAL A 43 13.18 14.70 -1.45
CA VAL A 43 14.40 14.98 -2.22
C VAL A 43 14.22 16.31 -2.94
N ARG A 44 15.20 17.21 -2.85
CA ARG A 44 15.22 18.46 -3.64
C ARG A 44 16.19 18.30 -4.81
N ALA A 45 15.74 18.61 -6.02
CA ALA A 45 16.58 18.62 -7.22
C ALA A 45 15.94 19.49 -8.31
N ASN A 46 16.74 20.20 -9.10
CA ASN A 46 16.26 21.04 -10.22
C ASN A 46 15.15 22.03 -9.84
N GLY A 47 15.21 22.60 -8.63
CA GLY A 47 14.18 23.54 -8.14
C GLY A 47 12.83 22.91 -7.75
N GLN A 48 12.70 21.58 -7.81
CA GLN A 48 11.48 20.87 -7.43
C GLN A 48 11.73 19.80 -6.37
N ALA A 49 10.64 19.32 -5.77
CA ALA A 49 10.66 18.26 -4.76
C ALA A 49 10.21 16.92 -5.36
N TYR A 50 10.80 15.84 -4.85
CA TYR A 50 10.42 14.47 -5.16
C TYR A 50 10.20 13.68 -3.87
N PHE A 51 9.34 12.67 -3.95
CA PHE A 51 9.11 11.74 -2.87
C PHE A 51 9.89 10.46 -3.13
N LEU A 52 10.89 10.18 -2.30
CA LEU A 52 11.69 8.97 -2.39
C LEU A 52 11.24 7.98 -1.32
N LYS A 53 10.83 6.78 -1.73
CA LYS A 53 10.56 5.66 -0.85
C LYS A 53 11.75 4.70 -0.86
N VAL A 54 12.35 4.49 0.32
CA VAL A 54 13.46 3.55 0.55
C VAL A 54 12.91 2.33 1.29
N LYS A 55 12.65 1.24 0.57
CA LYS A 55 12.02 0.02 1.08
C LYS A 55 13.03 -1.09 1.27
N ARG A 56 13.00 -1.75 2.43
CA ARG A 56 13.76 -2.99 2.69
C ARG A 56 12.97 -4.21 2.23
N GLY A 57 13.67 -5.19 1.67
CA GLY A 57 13.09 -6.48 1.28
C GLY A 57 12.48 -6.46 -0.12
N PRO A 58 11.72 -7.52 -0.49
CA PRO A 58 11.23 -7.67 -1.86
C PRO A 58 10.22 -6.59 -2.22
N VAL A 59 10.29 -6.13 -3.46
CA VAL A 59 9.30 -5.25 -4.06
C VAL A 59 8.28 -6.09 -4.81
N TYR A 60 7.01 -5.84 -4.51
CA TYR A 60 5.92 -6.38 -5.31
C TYR A 60 5.81 -5.56 -6.60
N GLU A 61 6.36 -6.06 -7.70
CA GLU A 61 6.54 -5.30 -8.95
C GLU A 61 5.25 -4.70 -9.49
N LEU A 62 4.13 -5.41 -9.37
CA LEU A 62 2.82 -4.92 -9.80
C LEU A 62 2.40 -3.64 -9.07
N SER A 63 2.83 -3.44 -7.82
CA SER A 63 2.56 -2.19 -7.10
C SER A 63 3.22 -0.95 -7.74
N LEU A 64 4.17 -1.15 -8.66
CA LEU A 64 4.89 -0.08 -9.35
C LEU A 64 4.55 -0.02 -10.85
N SER A 65 4.47 -1.18 -11.50
CA SER A 65 4.18 -1.26 -12.94
C SER A 65 2.73 -0.93 -13.24
N LEU A 66 1.77 -1.35 -12.41
CA LEU A 66 0.35 -1.09 -12.63
C LEU A 66 0.02 0.42 -12.55
N PRO A 67 0.43 1.19 -11.52
CA PRO A 67 0.21 2.63 -11.52
C PRO A 67 0.82 3.36 -12.74
N ARG A 68 2.02 2.96 -13.18
CA ARG A 68 2.65 3.51 -14.40
C ARG A 68 1.82 3.21 -15.64
N TYR A 69 1.37 1.96 -15.77
CA TYR A 69 0.50 1.55 -16.88
C TYR A 69 -0.81 2.36 -16.90
N LEU A 70 -1.51 2.46 -15.76
CA LEU A 70 -2.77 3.20 -15.68
C LEU A 70 -2.61 4.69 -16.01
N LYS A 71 -1.51 5.30 -15.53
CA LYS A 71 -1.18 6.68 -15.90
C LYS A 71 -0.91 6.84 -17.39
N ALA A 72 -0.20 5.89 -18.01
CA ALA A 72 0.02 5.87 -19.46
C ALA A 72 -1.28 5.66 -20.27
N GLN A 73 -2.31 5.06 -19.68
CA GLN A 73 -3.66 4.98 -20.25
C GLN A 73 -4.51 6.25 -20.00
N GLY A 74 -3.90 7.35 -19.52
CA GLY A 74 -4.53 8.65 -19.34
C GLY A 74 -5.30 8.80 -18.01
N ILE A 75 -5.08 7.93 -17.03
CA ILE A 75 -5.65 8.09 -15.68
C ILE A 75 -4.68 8.96 -14.86
N GLU A 76 -4.82 10.27 -14.98
CA GLU A 76 -3.89 11.26 -14.43
C GLU A 76 -3.90 11.34 -12.89
N GLN A 77 -5.03 10.98 -12.27
CA GLN A 77 -5.22 10.98 -10.81
C GLN A 77 -4.36 9.93 -10.07
N ILE A 78 -3.62 9.10 -10.80
CA ILE A 78 -2.70 8.12 -10.24
C ILE A 78 -1.30 8.72 -10.10
N VAL A 79 -0.78 8.67 -8.88
CA VAL A 79 0.63 8.98 -8.58
C VAL A 79 1.48 7.75 -8.88
N ALA A 80 2.06 7.72 -10.08
CA ALA A 80 2.93 6.63 -10.51
C ALA A 80 4.41 6.92 -10.18
N PRO A 81 5.23 5.88 -9.93
CA PRO A 81 6.67 6.05 -9.76
C PRO A 81 7.32 6.54 -11.06
N LEU A 82 8.33 7.39 -10.91
CA LEU A 82 9.15 7.89 -12.01
C LEU A 82 10.06 6.77 -12.55
N PRO A 83 10.26 6.70 -13.87
CA PRO A 83 11.18 5.74 -14.46
C PRO A 83 12.63 6.03 -14.12
N THR A 84 13.47 5.00 -14.13
CA THR A 84 14.93 5.17 -14.18
C THR A 84 15.35 5.69 -15.57
N ILE A 85 16.61 6.12 -15.71
CA ILE A 85 17.15 6.54 -17.03
C ILE A 85 17.14 5.42 -18.07
N THR A 86 17.13 4.16 -17.64
CA THR A 86 17.00 2.97 -18.50
C THR A 86 15.55 2.57 -18.78
N GLY A 87 14.57 3.30 -18.25
CA GLY A 87 13.14 3.03 -18.41
C GLY A 87 12.57 1.97 -17.47
N GLU A 88 13.42 1.23 -16.77
CA GLU A 88 13.03 0.18 -15.82
C GLU A 88 12.71 0.74 -14.41
N ARG A 89 12.75 -0.08 -13.35
CA ARG A 89 11.70 -0.06 -12.31
C ARG A 89 12.00 0.64 -10.98
N TRP A 90 13.26 0.69 -10.53
CA TRP A 90 13.69 1.36 -9.28
C TRP A 90 15.22 1.36 -9.16
N GLY A 91 15.76 2.13 -8.21
CA GLY A 91 17.17 2.05 -7.80
C GLY A 91 17.38 1.02 -6.69
N LYS A 92 18.60 0.52 -6.52
CA LYS A 92 18.94 -0.44 -5.46
C LYS A 92 20.22 -0.02 -4.75
N ILE A 93 20.22 -0.07 -3.42
CA ILE A 93 21.41 0.10 -2.59
C ILE A 93 21.37 -0.99 -1.52
N ASP A 94 22.37 -1.87 -1.50
CA ASP A 94 22.41 -3.00 -0.56
C ASP A 94 21.07 -3.78 -0.60
N ASP A 95 20.41 -3.96 0.56
CA ASP A 95 19.10 -4.62 0.69
C ASP A 95 17.89 -3.67 0.51
N PHE A 96 18.15 -2.42 0.12
CA PHE A 96 17.13 -1.39 -0.06
C PHE A 96 16.81 -1.15 -1.52
N THR A 97 15.51 -0.97 -1.78
CA THR A 97 14.97 -0.51 -3.05
C THR A 97 14.53 0.95 -2.94
N LEU A 98 14.93 1.77 -3.90
CA LEU A 98 14.70 3.20 -3.96
C LEU A 98 13.72 3.51 -5.07
N ILE A 99 12.52 3.97 -4.71
CA ILE A 99 11.41 4.21 -5.62
C ILE A 99 11.09 5.70 -5.58
N LEU A 100 11.24 6.38 -6.71
CA LEU A 100 11.06 7.82 -6.81
C LEU A 100 9.66 8.16 -7.34
N TYR A 101 9.03 9.17 -6.77
CA TYR A 101 7.71 9.68 -7.16
C TYR A 101 7.77 11.21 -7.27
N PRO A 102 6.84 11.84 -8.03
CA PRO A 102 6.62 13.27 -7.88
C PRO A 102 6.18 13.58 -6.43
N PHE A 103 6.66 14.68 -5.86
CA PHE A 103 6.21 15.14 -4.55
C PHE A 103 4.92 15.94 -4.71
N ILE A 104 3.84 15.48 -4.08
CA ILE A 104 2.54 16.16 -4.12
C ILE A 104 2.25 16.70 -2.71
N GLU A 105 2.11 18.01 -2.61
CA GLU A 105 1.61 18.66 -1.40
C GLU A 105 0.08 18.64 -1.44
N ALA A 106 -0.50 17.62 -0.81
CA ALA A 106 -1.93 17.53 -0.61
C ALA A 106 -2.28 17.89 0.84
N LEU A 107 -3.37 18.64 1.01
CA LEU A 107 -3.97 18.86 2.31
C LEU A 107 -4.93 17.70 2.59
N GLU A 108 -4.91 17.17 3.81
CA GLU A 108 -5.97 16.29 4.28
C GLU A 108 -7.24 17.14 4.43
N ALA A 109 -8.16 16.97 3.48
CA ALA A 109 -9.42 17.69 3.44
C ALA A 109 -10.52 16.75 2.93
N ASP A 110 -11.75 17.02 3.37
CA ASP A 110 -12.92 16.34 2.83
C ASP A 110 -13.09 16.68 1.35
N LEU A 111 -13.52 15.69 0.57
CA LEU A 111 -13.84 15.89 -0.83
C LEU A 111 -15.11 16.76 -0.96
N SER A 112 -15.06 17.77 -1.81
CA SER A 112 -16.26 18.49 -2.25
C SER A 112 -17.16 17.59 -3.09
N ASP A 113 -18.43 17.99 -3.29
CA ASP A 113 -19.36 17.27 -4.16
C ASP A 113 -18.80 17.03 -5.57
N SER A 114 -18.10 18.02 -6.15
CA SER A 114 -17.47 17.88 -7.46
C SER A 114 -16.31 16.88 -7.44
N GLN A 115 -15.52 16.87 -6.36
CA GLN A 115 -14.42 15.92 -6.20
C GLN A 115 -14.94 14.49 -5.96
N TRP A 116 -16.08 14.32 -5.28
CA TRP A 116 -16.76 13.02 -5.17
C TRP A 116 -17.21 12.48 -6.52
N ILE A 117 -17.78 13.35 -7.38
CA ILE A 117 -18.16 12.98 -8.75
C ILE A 117 -16.92 12.58 -9.55
N GLU A 118 -15.83 13.36 -9.46
CA GLU A 118 -14.58 13.05 -10.15
C GLU A 118 -13.99 11.71 -9.66
N PHE A 119 -13.92 11.50 -8.35
CA PHE A 119 -13.44 10.25 -7.75
C PHE A 119 -14.22 9.04 -8.28
N GLY A 120 -15.56 9.11 -8.27
CA GLY A 120 -16.40 8.05 -8.83
C GLY A 120 -16.15 7.80 -10.32
N ALA A 121 -15.92 8.86 -11.09
CA ALA A 121 -15.57 8.74 -12.50
C ALA A 121 -14.20 8.06 -12.71
N VAL A 122 -13.20 8.38 -11.89
CA VAL A 122 -11.87 7.74 -11.92
C VAL A 122 -11.95 6.27 -11.55
N VAL A 123 -12.69 5.93 -10.50
CA VAL A 123 -12.92 4.53 -10.08
C VAL A 123 -13.56 3.73 -11.21
N LYS A 124 -14.61 4.28 -11.82
CA LYS A 124 -15.24 3.67 -12.99
C LYS A 124 -14.23 3.44 -14.12
N ARG A 125 -13.39 4.44 -14.43
CA ARG A 125 -12.41 4.35 -15.52
C ARG A 125 -11.48 3.15 -15.35
N PHE A 126 -10.83 2.97 -14.21
CA PHE A 126 -9.93 1.81 -14.07
C PHE A 126 -10.68 0.48 -13.89
N HIS A 127 -11.90 0.45 -13.35
CA HIS A 127 -12.75 -0.76 -13.36
C HIS A 127 -13.12 -1.21 -14.78
N THR A 128 -13.29 -0.27 -15.70
CA THR A 128 -13.69 -0.57 -17.09
C THR A 128 -12.53 -0.61 -18.08
N LEU A 129 -11.30 -0.35 -17.62
CA LEU A 129 -10.13 -0.31 -18.48
C LEU A 129 -9.79 -1.73 -18.96
N PRO A 130 -9.76 -2.00 -20.28
CA PRO A 130 -9.33 -3.28 -20.79
C PRO A 130 -7.84 -3.48 -20.51
N LEU A 131 -7.51 -4.51 -19.75
CA LEU A 131 -6.12 -4.90 -19.48
C LEU A 131 -5.66 -5.96 -20.48
N SER A 132 -4.37 -5.95 -20.82
CA SER A 132 -3.79 -7.01 -21.64
C SER A 132 -3.86 -8.37 -20.91
N PRO A 133 -3.94 -9.50 -21.64
CA PRO A 133 -3.92 -10.83 -21.04
C PRO A 133 -2.70 -11.07 -20.15
N ASP A 134 -1.54 -10.54 -20.55
CA ASP A 134 -0.29 -10.65 -19.78
C ASP A 134 -0.42 -9.98 -18.42
N LEU A 135 -0.96 -8.75 -18.36
CA LEU A 135 -1.16 -8.05 -17.09
C LEU A 135 -2.22 -8.73 -16.22
N LEU A 136 -3.31 -9.21 -16.82
CA LEU A 136 -4.35 -9.97 -16.12
C LEU A 136 -3.81 -11.27 -15.49
N SER A 137 -2.82 -11.91 -16.12
CA SER A 137 -2.22 -13.14 -15.63
C SER A 137 -1.38 -12.94 -14.36
N LEU A 138 -0.85 -11.73 -14.15
CA LEU A 138 -0.02 -11.38 -13.01
C LEU A 138 -0.84 -10.96 -11.78
N LEU A 139 -2.06 -10.46 -11.99
CA LEU A 139 -2.89 -9.94 -10.92
C LEU A 139 -3.43 -11.05 -10.01
N PRO A 140 -3.36 -10.89 -8.69
CA PRO A 140 -4.03 -11.80 -7.78
C PRO A 140 -5.54 -11.72 -8.03
N LYS A 141 -6.20 -12.88 -7.98
CA LYS A 141 -7.64 -12.98 -8.15
C LYS A 141 -8.28 -13.23 -6.79
N GLU A 142 -9.34 -12.48 -6.53
CA GLU A 142 -10.19 -12.72 -5.36
C GLU A 142 -10.73 -14.15 -5.40
N ASN A 143 -10.67 -14.82 -4.25
CA ASN A 143 -11.16 -16.19 -4.06
C ASN A 143 -12.29 -16.28 -3.04
N PHE A 144 -12.71 -15.14 -2.50
CA PHE A 144 -13.74 -14.94 -1.48
C PHE A 144 -13.48 -15.74 -0.19
N VAL A 145 -12.21 -16.01 0.12
CA VAL A 145 -11.78 -16.64 1.37
C VAL A 145 -11.20 -15.56 2.28
N PRO A 146 -11.82 -15.27 3.44
CA PRO A 146 -11.19 -14.41 4.45
C PRO A 146 -9.79 -14.91 4.80
N HIS A 147 -8.85 -13.99 5.02
CA HIS A 147 -7.44 -14.37 5.22
C HIS A 147 -7.29 -15.45 6.30
N PRO A 148 -6.81 -16.66 5.98
CA PRO A 148 -6.89 -17.80 6.90
C PRO A 148 -6.17 -17.55 8.23
N ALA A 149 -4.98 -16.94 8.18
CA ALA A 149 -4.22 -16.63 9.39
C ALA A 149 -4.92 -15.59 10.28
N LEU A 150 -5.63 -14.61 9.68
CA LEU A 150 -6.35 -13.59 10.46
C LEU A 150 -7.62 -14.20 11.07
N SER A 151 -8.32 -15.05 10.33
CA SER A 151 -9.48 -15.78 10.85
C SER A 151 -9.07 -16.68 12.01
N ALA A 152 -7.97 -17.42 11.87
CA ALA A 152 -7.43 -18.28 12.91
C ALA A 152 -6.99 -17.50 14.15
N ILE A 153 -6.23 -16.40 13.99
CA ILE A 153 -5.75 -15.61 15.13
C ILE A 153 -6.92 -14.94 15.86
N THR A 154 -7.95 -14.46 15.16
CA THR A 154 -9.15 -13.89 15.78
C THR A 154 -9.90 -14.93 16.61
N ARG A 155 -10.10 -16.15 16.08
CA ARG A 155 -10.75 -17.24 16.82
C ARG A 155 -9.92 -17.68 18.03
N GLN A 156 -8.60 -17.74 17.88
CA GLN A 156 -7.69 -18.02 18.99
C GLN A 156 -7.79 -16.95 20.08
N LEU A 157 -7.75 -15.67 19.71
CA LEU A 157 -7.89 -14.56 20.66
C LEU A 157 -9.22 -14.62 21.40
N GLN A 158 -10.34 -14.85 20.69
CA GLN A 158 -11.65 -15.04 21.33
C GLN A 158 -11.65 -16.17 22.37
N ALA A 159 -11.01 -17.31 22.06
CA ALA A 159 -10.95 -18.44 22.97
C ALA A 159 -10.01 -18.23 24.17
N GLU A 160 -8.95 -17.45 24.01
CA GLU A 160 -7.93 -17.23 25.04
C GLU A 160 -8.29 -16.10 26.00
N VAL A 161 -8.91 -15.03 25.50
CA VAL A 161 -9.08 -13.77 26.25
C VAL A 161 -9.95 -13.93 27.49
N SER A 162 -10.95 -14.82 27.44
CA SER A 162 -11.83 -15.10 28.57
C SER A 162 -11.23 -16.08 29.58
N ARG A 163 -10.07 -16.68 29.28
CA ARG A 163 -9.46 -17.78 30.07
C ARG A 163 -8.16 -17.40 30.77
N ARG A 164 -7.65 -16.20 30.52
CA ARG A 164 -6.35 -15.73 31.05
C ARG A 164 -6.51 -14.46 31.85
N SER A 165 -5.68 -14.31 32.87
CA SER A 165 -5.41 -13.03 33.52
C SER A 165 -4.24 -12.34 32.83
N TYR A 166 -4.28 -11.01 32.76
CA TYR A 166 -3.27 -10.20 32.09
C TYR A 166 -2.72 -9.14 33.05
N ASP A 167 -1.42 -9.21 33.35
CA ASP A 167 -0.77 -8.29 34.29
C ASP A 167 -0.35 -6.96 33.63
N HIS A 168 -0.10 -6.98 32.32
CA HIS A 168 0.31 -5.79 31.59
C HIS A 168 -0.92 -4.90 31.29
N PRO A 169 -0.91 -3.60 31.64
CA PRO A 169 -2.08 -2.71 31.51
C PRO A 169 -2.70 -2.69 30.12
N VAL A 170 -1.89 -2.58 29.07
CA VAL A 170 -2.36 -2.59 27.66
C VAL A 170 -3.00 -3.93 27.28
N LYS A 171 -2.48 -5.05 27.78
CA LYS A 171 -3.06 -6.38 27.48
C LYS A 171 -4.39 -6.54 28.19
N LYS A 172 -4.51 -6.04 29.42
CA LYS A 172 -5.75 -6.02 30.19
C LYS A 172 -6.82 -5.18 29.50
N GLN A 173 -6.48 -3.96 29.08
CA GLN A 173 -7.39 -3.08 28.34
C GLN A 173 -7.85 -3.70 27.01
N LEU A 174 -6.93 -4.29 26.25
CA LEU A 174 -7.30 -5.01 25.02
C LEU A 174 -8.23 -6.20 25.31
N ALA A 175 -7.97 -6.93 26.40
CA ALA A 175 -8.79 -8.07 26.80
C ALA A 175 -10.21 -7.65 27.19
N GLU A 176 -10.34 -6.59 28.00
CA GLU A 176 -11.63 -5.99 28.38
C GLU A 176 -12.41 -5.54 27.13
N PHE A 177 -11.78 -4.75 26.25
CA PHE A 177 -12.39 -4.31 24.99
C PHE A 177 -12.83 -5.49 24.11
N TRP A 178 -12.00 -6.52 23.99
CA TRP A 178 -12.32 -7.69 23.18
C TRP A 178 -13.50 -8.47 23.75
N LEU A 179 -13.60 -8.59 25.08
CA LEU A 179 -14.73 -9.23 25.74
C LEU A 179 -16.02 -8.44 25.54
N ASP A 180 -15.96 -7.11 25.68
CA ASP A 180 -17.11 -6.22 25.46
C ASP A 180 -17.66 -6.31 24.02
N HIS A 181 -16.78 -6.53 23.04
CA HIS A 181 -17.14 -6.67 21.62
C HIS A 181 -17.14 -8.12 21.11
N HIS A 182 -17.06 -9.12 22.00
CA HIS A 182 -16.86 -10.52 21.61
C HIS A 182 -17.91 -11.01 20.59
N GLN A 183 -19.18 -10.72 20.85
CA GLN A 183 -20.29 -11.13 19.97
C GLN A 183 -20.23 -10.43 18.61
N GLU A 184 -19.88 -9.15 18.58
CA GLU A 184 -19.77 -8.36 17.35
C GLU A 184 -18.64 -8.88 16.47
N ILE A 185 -17.46 -9.11 17.04
CA ILE A 185 -16.29 -9.67 16.35
C ILE A 185 -16.63 -11.04 15.76
N GLY A 186 -17.28 -11.91 16.54
CA GLY A 186 -17.70 -13.23 16.08
C GLY A 186 -18.69 -13.15 14.92
N THR A 187 -19.67 -12.24 15.03
CA THR A 187 -20.68 -12.01 13.99
C THR A 187 -20.04 -11.54 12.68
N ILE A 188 -19.09 -10.60 12.73
CA ILE A 188 -18.37 -10.12 11.55
C ILE A 188 -17.61 -11.25 10.86
N LEU A 189 -16.86 -12.05 11.63
CA LEU A 189 -16.08 -13.16 11.10
C LEU A 189 -16.97 -14.22 10.43
N ASP A 190 -18.00 -14.69 11.14
CA ASP A 190 -18.90 -15.71 10.63
C ASP A 190 -19.70 -15.21 9.43
N ARG A 191 -20.09 -13.93 9.42
CA ARG A 191 -20.78 -13.31 8.30
C ARG A 191 -19.88 -13.19 7.07
N ALA A 192 -18.61 -12.79 7.25
CA ALA A 192 -17.64 -12.70 6.18
C ALA A 192 -17.42 -14.09 5.53
N GLU A 193 -17.23 -15.14 6.33
CA GLU A 193 -17.09 -16.50 5.82
C GLU A 193 -18.38 -17.02 5.15
N GLN A 194 -19.55 -16.73 5.71
CA GLN A 194 -20.83 -17.13 5.13
C GLN A 194 -21.05 -16.47 3.76
N LEU A 195 -20.78 -15.17 3.65
CA LEU A 195 -20.88 -14.44 2.40
C LEU A 195 -19.82 -14.91 1.40
N GLY A 196 -18.60 -15.15 1.85
CA GLY A 196 -17.52 -15.72 1.04
C GLY A 196 -17.94 -17.03 0.38
N ARG A 197 -18.42 -18.00 1.17
CA ARG A 197 -18.95 -19.28 0.65
C ARG A 197 -20.07 -19.10 -0.38
N LYS A 198 -20.97 -18.13 -0.18
CA LYS A 198 -22.05 -17.83 -1.14
C LYS A 198 -21.51 -17.25 -2.45
N LEU A 199 -20.43 -16.49 -2.42
CA LEU A 199 -19.82 -15.86 -3.59
C LEU A 199 -18.93 -16.84 -4.37
N GLN A 200 -18.26 -17.78 -3.71
CA GLN A 200 -17.46 -18.83 -4.37
C GLN A 200 -18.27 -19.70 -5.34
N GLY A 201 -19.56 -19.90 -5.07
CA GLY A 201 -20.46 -20.65 -5.95
C GLY A 201 -20.99 -19.86 -7.16
N ARG A 202 -20.55 -18.61 -7.36
CA ARG A 202 -21.05 -17.74 -8.43
C ARG A 202 -19.97 -17.43 -9.45
N THR A 203 -20.37 -17.37 -10.72
CA THR A 203 -19.53 -16.77 -11.76
C THR A 203 -19.48 -15.25 -11.56
N SER A 204 -18.28 -14.70 -11.40
CA SER A 204 -18.07 -13.27 -11.19
C SER A 204 -17.26 -12.68 -12.36
N ASN A 205 -17.68 -11.50 -12.83
CA ASN A 205 -16.89 -10.72 -13.77
C ASN A 205 -15.92 -9.84 -12.96
N PHE A 206 -14.67 -10.27 -12.86
CA PHE A 206 -13.65 -9.52 -12.17
C PHE A 206 -13.23 -8.29 -12.98
N VAL A 207 -13.03 -7.19 -12.26
CA VAL A 207 -12.44 -5.95 -12.77
C VAL A 207 -11.18 -5.65 -11.96
N LEU A 208 -10.34 -4.76 -12.47
CA LEU A 208 -9.23 -4.24 -11.70
C LEU A 208 -9.76 -3.43 -10.51
N CYS A 209 -9.26 -3.72 -9.30
CA CYS A 209 -9.63 -3.01 -8.08
C CYS A 209 -8.39 -2.47 -7.36
N HIS A 210 -8.58 -1.44 -6.53
CA HIS A 210 -7.60 -1.02 -5.52
C HIS A 210 -8.00 -1.67 -4.18
N ALA A 211 -7.35 -2.79 -3.84
CA ALA A 211 -7.63 -3.60 -2.65
C ALA A 211 -6.63 -3.35 -1.52
#